data_AF-A0A2H6N9G8-F1
#
_entry.id   AF-A0A2H6N9G8-F1
#
_cell.length_a   1.000
_cell.length_b   1.000
_cell.length_c   1.000
_cell.angle_alpha   90.00
_cell.angle_beta   90.00
_cell.angle_gamma   90.00
#
_symmetry.space_group_name_H-M   'P 1'
#
loop_
_entity.id
_entity.type
_entity.pdbx_description
1 polymer ?
#
loop_
_entity_poly.entity_id
_entity_poly.type
_entity_poly.pdbx_seq_one_letter_code
_entity_poly.pdbx_strand_id
1 'polypeptide(L)'
;RLSPYEVEELRRKKEITVRGSDGCPKPVFAFHQCNFPQYVMDVLMDQHFTEPTPIQCQGFPLALSGRDMVGIAQTGSGKTLAYLLPAIVHINHQPYLERGDGPICLVLAPTRELAQQVQQVADDYGKCSRLKSTCIYGGAPKGPQIRDLERGVEICIATPGRLIDFLEAGKTNLRRCTYLVLDEADRMLDMGFEPQIRKIVDQIRPDRQTLMWSATWPKEVRQLAEDFLHDYVQINVGNLELSANHNILQIVDVCMENEKDHKLI
;
A
#
# COMPACT_ATOMS: atom_id res chain seq x y z
N ARG A 1 -5.47 3.78 28.22
CA ARG A 1 -5.41 2.47 27.51
C ARG A 1 -6.82 1.94 27.41
N LEU A 2 -7.31 1.60 26.20
CA LEU A 2 -8.66 1.04 26.01
C LEU A 2 -8.74 -0.39 26.58
N SER A 3 -9.84 -0.72 27.24
CA SER A 3 -10.22 -2.08 27.64
C SER A 3 -10.56 -2.95 26.41
N PRO A 4 -10.56 -4.30 26.53
CA PRO A 4 -10.96 -5.18 25.42
C PRO A 4 -12.36 -4.87 24.88
N TYR A 5 -13.31 -4.54 25.77
CA TYR A 5 -14.66 -4.15 25.39
C TYR A 5 -14.69 -2.85 24.56
N GLU A 6 -13.97 -1.81 25.01
CA GLU A 6 -13.90 -0.54 24.28
C GLU A 6 -13.20 -0.67 22.91
N VAL A 7 -12.24 -1.59 22.78
CA VAL A 7 -11.60 -1.91 21.50
C VAL A 7 -12.60 -2.53 20.53
N GLU A 8 -13.40 -3.49 21.00
CA GLU A 8 -14.42 -4.15 20.17
C GLU A 8 -15.52 -3.17 19.76
N GLU A 9 -15.95 -2.31 20.67
CA GLU A 9 -16.91 -1.23 20.38
C GLU A 9 -16.37 -0.24 19.35
N LEU A 10 -15.09 0.15 19.45
CA LEU A 10 -14.45 1.02 18.46
C LEU A 10 -14.36 0.37 17.09
N ARG A 11 -14.00 -0.92 17.04
CA ARG A 11 -13.98 -1.70 15.80
C ARG A 11 -15.36 -1.79 15.18
N ARG A 12 -16.38 -2.11 15.98
CA ARG A 12 -17.78 -2.16 15.53
C ARG A 12 -18.24 -0.82 14.97
N LYS A 13 -17.97 0.30 15.67
CA LYS A 13 -18.34 1.65 15.24
C LYS A 13 -17.70 2.06 13.92
N LYS A 14 -16.47 1.60 13.66
CA LYS A 14 -15.72 1.89 12.43
C LYS A 14 -15.83 0.75 11.39
N GLU A 15 -16.71 -0.22 11.62
CA GLU A 15 -16.92 -1.39 10.74
C GLU A 15 -15.63 -2.18 10.43
N ILE A 16 -14.74 -2.27 11.42
CA ILE A 16 -13.46 -2.97 11.31
C ILE A 16 -13.62 -4.42 11.76
N THR A 17 -13.30 -5.36 10.89
CA THR A 17 -13.17 -6.78 11.21
C THR A 17 -11.70 -7.19 11.14
N VAL A 18 -11.23 -7.99 12.11
CA VAL A 18 -9.86 -8.49 12.16
C VAL A 18 -9.87 -10.02 12.11
N ARG A 19 -9.03 -10.63 11.28
CA ARG A 19 -8.78 -12.08 11.24
C ARG A 19 -7.29 -12.35 11.50
N GLY A 20 -6.99 -13.42 12.23
CA GLY A 20 -5.64 -13.72 12.73
C GLY A 20 -5.33 -12.94 14.01
N SER A 21 -6.18 -13.08 15.03
CA SER A 21 -6.24 -12.21 16.22
C SER A 21 -4.99 -12.20 17.11
N ASP A 22 -4.13 -13.21 17.02
CA ASP A 22 -2.99 -13.35 17.92
C ASP A 22 -1.98 -12.24 17.64
N GLY A 23 -1.92 -11.27 18.55
CA GLY A 23 -0.99 -10.13 18.51
C GLY A 23 -1.39 -8.95 17.62
N CYS A 24 -2.63 -8.86 17.14
CA CYS A 24 -3.06 -7.67 16.39
C CYS A 24 -3.14 -6.44 17.33
N PRO A 25 -2.42 -5.34 17.04
CA PRO A 25 -2.46 -4.15 17.88
C PRO A 25 -3.86 -3.53 17.98
N LYS A 26 -4.11 -2.79 19.07
CA LYS A 26 -5.36 -2.05 19.25
C LYS A 26 -5.47 -0.94 18.19
N PRO A 27 -6.66 -0.68 17.64
CA PRO A 27 -6.85 0.43 16.71
C PRO A 27 -6.62 1.76 17.44
N VAL A 28 -6.05 2.71 16.71
CA VAL A 28 -6.00 4.12 17.11
C VAL A 28 -7.27 4.83 16.67
N PHE A 29 -7.57 5.97 17.28
CA PHE A 29 -8.70 6.83 16.89
C PHE A 29 -8.27 8.27 16.59
N ALA A 30 -7.00 8.61 16.79
CA ALA A 30 -6.44 9.92 16.48
C ALA A 30 -4.98 9.80 16.02
N PHE A 31 -4.54 10.69 15.12
CA PHE A 31 -3.19 10.63 14.54
C PHE A 31 -2.06 10.69 15.57
N HIS A 32 -2.23 11.46 16.65
CA HIS A 32 -1.22 11.58 17.71
C HIS A 32 -0.95 10.27 18.46
N GLN A 33 -1.84 9.26 18.34
CA GLN A 33 -1.65 7.96 18.97
C GLN A 33 -0.72 7.03 18.19
N CYS A 34 -0.45 7.33 16.92
CA CYS A 34 0.45 6.55 16.07
C CYS A 34 1.93 6.79 16.38
N ASN A 35 2.26 7.75 17.25
CA ASN A 35 3.63 8.23 17.48
C ASN A 35 4.35 8.60 16.18
N PHE A 36 3.62 9.19 15.22
CA PHE A 36 4.26 9.72 14.04
C PHE A 36 5.20 10.87 14.41
N PRO A 37 6.36 10.99 13.74
CA PRO A 37 7.24 12.13 13.94
C PRO A 37 6.55 13.46 13.66
N GLN A 38 7.00 14.53 14.33
CA GLN A 38 6.35 15.84 14.25
C GLN A 38 6.16 16.32 12.81
N TYR A 39 7.15 16.13 11.96
CA TYR A 39 7.09 16.55 10.56
C TYR A 39 5.99 15.81 9.76
N VAL A 40 5.59 14.58 10.13
CA VAL A 40 4.44 13.89 9.52
C VAL A 40 3.14 14.51 10.02
N MET A 41 3.09 14.80 11.33
CA MET A 41 1.93 15.44 11.96
C MET A 41 1.67 16.82 11.38
N ASP A 42 2.72 17.61 11.10
CA ASP A 42 2.62 18.92 10.47
C ASP A 42 1.98 18.82 9.08
N VAL A 43 2.41 17.87 8.25
CA VAL A 43 1.80 17.64 6.92
C VAL A 43 0.34 17.21 7.03
N LEU A 44 0.01 16.34 7.99
CA LEU A 44 -1.39 15.94 8.23
C LEU A 44 -2.27 17.15 8.62
N MET A 45 -1.74 18.10 9.40
CA MET A 45 -2.44 19.34 9.77
C MET A 45 -2.57 20.30 8.58
N ASP A 46 -1.52 20.45 7.77
CA ASP A 46 -1.53 21.29 6.57
C ASP A 46 -2.53 20.79 5.52
N GLN A 47 -2.71 19.47 5.41
CA GLN A 47 -3.72 18.82 4.57
C GLN A 47 -5.12 18.80 5.21
N HIS A 48 -5.27 19.39 6.40
CA HIS A 48 -6.52 19.48 7.17
C HIS A 48 -7.15 18.11 7.49
N PHE A 49 -6.34 17.07 7.65
CA PHE A 49 -6.83 15.78 8.14
C PHE A 49 -7.02 15.82 9.65
N THR A 50 -8.29 15.73 10.07
CA THR A 50 -8.69 15.81 11.47
C THR A 50 -8.62 14.46 12.18
N GLU A 51 -9.03 13.39 11.51
CA GLU A 51 -9.09 12.04 12.07
C GLU A 51 -8.64 10.97 11.07
N PRO A 52 -8.01 9.88 11.53
CA PRO A 52 -7.70 8.75 10.68
C PRO A 52 -8.98 8.05 10.20
N THR A 53 -9.00 7.65 8.93
CA THR A 53 -10.08 6.82 8.37
C THR A 53 -10.13 5.44 9.06
N PRO A 54 -11.23 4.67 8.97
CA PRO A 54 -11.31 3.36 9.61
C PRO A 54 -10.16 2.41 9.27
N ILE A 55 -9.74 2.37 8.00
CA ILE A 55 -8.63 1.52 7.58
C ILE A 55 -7.30 1.99 8.14
N GLN A 56 -7.10 3.30 8.28
CA GLN A 56 -5.92 3.90 8.92
C GLN A 56 -5.91 3.64 10.43
N CYS A 57 -7.08 3.69 11.09
CA CYS A 57 -7.23 3.44 12.53
C CYS A 57 -6.64 2.08 12.96
N GLN A 58 -6.90 1.02 12.19
CA GLN A 58 -6.37 -0.31 12.47
C GLN A 58 -5.07 -0.61 11.70
N GLY A 59 -4.92 -0.07 10.50
CA GLY A 59 -3.78 -0.30 9.61
C GLY A 59 -2.49 0.34 10.10
N PHE A 60 -2.51 1.58 10.60
CA PHE A 60 -1.31 2.23 11.12
C PHE A 60 -0.61 1.45 12.23
N PRO A 61 -1.27 1.12 13.36
CA PRO A 61 -0.58 0.41 14.44
C PRO A 61 -0.16 -1.01 14.03
N LEU A 62 -0.89 -1.65 13.09
CA LEU A 62 -0.53 -2.96 12.58
C LEU A 62 0.71 -2.90 11.67
N ALA A 63 0.75 -1.99 10.70
CA ALA A 63 1.92 -1.78 9.86
C ALA A 63 3.15 -1.36 10.68
N LEU A 64 2.99 -0.45 11.64
CA LEU A 64 4.07 -0.03 12.55
C LEU A 64 4.56 -1.14 13.49
N SER A 65 3.78 -2.20 13.71
CA SER A 65 4.21 -3.35 14.50
C SER A 65 5.19 -4.27 13.77
N GLY A 66 5.41 -4.06 12.47
CA GLY A 66 6.32 -4.86 11.65
C GLY A 66 5.72 -6.19 11.16
N ARG A 67 4.43 -6.44 11.40
CA ARG A 67 3.75 -7.65 10.95
C ARG A 67 3.28 -7.55 9.51
N ASP A 68 3.28 -8.70 8.83
CA ASP A 68 2.65 -8.84 7.54
C ASP A 68 1.14 -8.62 7.67
N MET A 69 0.55 -8.01 6.65
CA MET A 69 -0.88 -7.71 6.71
C MET A 69 -1.56 -7.64 5.36
N VAL A 70 -2.86 -7.90 5.38
CA VAL A 70 -3.78 -7.67 4.28
C VAL A 70 -4.82 -6.64 4.73
N GLY A 71 -4.88 -5.49 4.07
CA GLY A 71 -5.81 -4.40 4.36
C GLY A 71 -6.87 -4.22 3.28
N ILE A 72 -8.12 -4.51 3.62
CA ILE A 72 -9.24 -4.48 2.68
C ILE A 72 -10.20 -3.36 3.06
N ALA A 73 -10.36 -2.39 2.18
CA ALA A 73 -11.29 -1.28 2.36
C ALA A 73 -11.65 -0.66 1.02
N GLN A 74 -12.86 -0.09 0.91
CA GLN A 74 -13.37 0.52 -0.32
C GLN A 74 -12.41 1.55 -0.95
N THR A 75 -12.61 1.84 -2.24
CA THR A 75 -11.89 2.91 -2.94
C THR A 75 -12.15 4.27 -2.26
N GLY A 76 -11.14 5.13 -2.22
CA GLY A 76 -11.21 6.43 -1.55
C GLY A 76 -11.17 6.40 -0.02
N SER A 77 -10.94 5.23 0.61
CA SER A 77 -10.88 5.10 2.08
C SER A 77 -9.53 5.51 2.72
N GLY A 78 -8.56 5.99 1.93
CA GLY A 78 -7.26 6.45 2.44
C GLY A 78 -6.21 5.36 2.65
N LYS A 79 -6.31 4.23 1.93
CA LYS A 79 -5.33 3.11 1.97
C LYS A 79 -3.89 3.57 1.66
N THR A 80 -3.71 4.49 0.72
CA THR A 80 -2.39 5.00 0.33
C THR A 80 -1.59 5.54 1.51
N LEU A 81 -2.21 6.39 2.34
CA LEU A 81 -1.55 6.91 3.54
C LEU A 81 -1.38 5.81 4.59
N ALA A 82 -2.32 4.86 4.67
CA ALA A 82 -2.27 3.73 5.60
C ALA A 82 -0.98 2.91 5.46
N TYR A 83 -0.41 2.80 4.26
CA TYR A 83 0.88 2.14 4.06
C TYR A 83 2.08 3.07 3.89
N LEU A 84 1.91 4.30 3.39
CA LEU A 84 3.03 5.24 3.20
C LEU A 84 3.54 5.85 4.50
N LEU A 85 2.65 6.24 5.42
CA LEU A 85 3.10 6.87 6.67
C LEU A 85 3.88 5.89 7.55
N PRO A 86 3.43 4.63 7.73
CA PRO A 86 4.26 3.62 8.40
C PRO A 86 5.56 3.33 7.65
N ALA A 87 5.58 3.36 6.31
CA ALA A 87 6.82 3.19 5.54
C ALA A 87 7.86 4.28 5.85
N ILE A 88 7.43 5.54 5.99
CA ILE A 88 8.32 6.65 6.36
C ILE A 88 8.92 6.41 7.75
N VAL A 89 8.10 5.99 8.73
CA VAL A 89 8.59 5.66 10.07
C VAL A 89 9.55 4.47 10.04
N HIS A 90 9.23 3.43 9.27
CA HIS A 90 10.06 2.26 9.09
C HIS A 90 11.44 2.63 8.53
N ILE A 91 11.48 3.43 7.46
CA ILE A 91 12.72 3.90 6.83
C ILE A 91 13.59 4.68 7.82
N ASN A 92 12.98 5.56 8.63
CA ASN A 92 13.72 6.38 9.58
C ASN A 92 14.35 5.60 10.75
N HIS A 93 13.91 4.37 10.98
CA HIS A 93 14.53 3.45 11.93
C HIS A 93 15.59 2.54 11.30
N GLN A 94 15.91 2.72 10.01
CA GLN A 94 16.97 2.02 9.31
C GLN A 94 18.22 2.91 9.16
N PRO A 95 19.41 2.32 8.98
CA PRO A 95 20.60 3.08 8.59
C PRO A 95 20.36 3.82 7.27
N TYR A 96 20.93 5.03 7.13
CA TYR A 96 20.87 5.78 5.87
C TYR A 96 21.39 4.94 4.69
N LEU A 97 20.88 5.25 3.49
CA LEU A 97 21.33 4.60 2.27
C LEU A 97 22.79 4.93 1.96
N GLU A 98 23.54 3.89 1.64
CA GLU A 98 24.88 4.02 1.08
C GLU A 98 24.85 4.00 -0.45
N ARG A 99 25.97 4.39 -1.08
CA ARG A 99 26.06 4.39 -2.53
C ARG A 99 25.96 2.95 -3.07
N GLY A 100 25.00 2.71 -3.95
CA GLY A 100 24.73 1.38 -4.53
C GLY A 100 23.66 0.57 -3.78
N ASP A 101 23.14 1.10 -2.67
CA ASP A 101 21.96 0.54 -2.03
C ASP A 101 20.72 0.71 -2.91
N GLY A 102 19.85 -0.30 -2.85
CA GLY A 102 18.50 -0.24 -3.39
C GLY A 102 17.50 0.36 -2.40
N PRO A 103 16.22 0.47 -2.78
CA PRO A 103 15.18 1.04 -1.93
C PRO A 103 14.93 0.19 -0.67
N ILE A 104 14.46 0.87 0.39
CA ILE A 104 14.03 0.23 1.63
C ILE A 104 12.55 -0.13 1.56
N CYS A 105 11.74 0.78 1.00
CA CYS A 105 10.33 0.59 0.72
C CYS A 105 10.11 0.40 -0.79
N LEU A 106 9.44 -0.70 -1.16
CA LEU A 106 8.99 -0.96 -2.53
C LEU A 106 7.47 -1.04 -2.55
N VAL A 107 6.83 -0.21 -3.37
CA VAL A 107 5.38 -0.29 -3.64
C VAL A 107 5.18 -0.76 -5.07
N LEU A 108 4.46 -1.86 -5.26
CA LEU A 108 4.07 -2.35 -6.57
C LEU A 108 2.62 -1.98 -6.88
N ALA A 109 2.39 -1.44 -8.07
CA ALA A 109 1.07 -1.04 -8.56
C ALA A 109 0.82 -1.58 -9.98
N PRO A 110 -0.43 -1.88 -10.36
CA PRO A 110 -0.77 -2.53 -11.64
C PRO A 110 -0.66 -1.60 -12.85
N THR A 111 -0.81 -0.28 -12.67
CA THR A 111 -0.83 0.70 -13.76
C THR A 111 0.18 1.82 -13.54
N ARG A 112 0.56 2.48 -14.62
CA ARG A 112 1.58 3.55 -14.61
C ARG A 112 1.03 4.79 -13.89
N GLU A 113 -0.23 5.09 -14.15
CA GLU A 113 -0.95 6.24 -13.63
C GLU A 113 -1.11 6.12 -12.11
N LEU A 114 -1.46 4.92 -11.63
CA LEU A 114 -1.55 4.66 -10.20
C LEU A 114 -0.17 4.76 -9.53
N ALA A 115 0.87 4.18 -10.15
CA ALA A 115 2.23 4.29 -9.63
C ALA A 115 2.71 5.75 -9.51
N GLN A 116 2.41 6.60 -10.50
CA GLN A 116 2.71 8.03 -10.45
C GLN A 116 1.90 8.75 -9.37
N GLN A 117 0.61 8.44 -9.22
CA GLN A 117 -0.23 9.03 -8.19
C GLN A 117 0.29 8.70 -6.78
N VAL A 118 0.65 7.44 -6.52
CA VAL A 118 1.24 7.03 -5.24
C VAL A 118 2.59 7.71 -5.01
N GLN A 119 3.41 7.88 -6.04
CA GLN A 119 4.69 8.58 -5.93
C GLN A 119 4.51 10.06 -5.59
N GLN A 120 3.54 10.75 -6.20
CA GLN A 120 3.23 12.13 -5.86
C GLN A 120 2.84 12.27 -4.39
N VAL A 121 1.99 11.36 -3.89
CA VAL A 121 1.67 11.31 -2.46
C VAL A 121 2.94 11.04 -1.65
N ALA A 122 3.76 10.06 -2.01
CA ALA A 122 5.00 9.79 -1.29
C ALA A 122 5.94 11.00 -1.21
N ASP A 123 6.02 11.82 -2.26
CA ASP A 123 6.81 13.06 -2.28
C ASP A 123 6.25 14.13 -1.33
N ASP A 124 4.93 14.29 -1.27
CA ASP A 124 4.29 15.30 -0.43
C ASP A 124 4.57 15.05 1.07
N TYR A 125 4.63 13.78 1.49
CA TYR A 125 4.93 13.40 2.88
C TYR A 125 6.43 13.12 3.12
N GLY A 126 7.17 12.71 2.08
CA GLY A 126 8.59 12.35 2.16
C GLY A 126 9.53 13.55 2.23
N LYS A 127 9.16 14.69 1.63
CA LYS A 127 9.95 15.94 1.65
C LYS A 127 10.28 16.39 3.08
N CYS A 128 9.32 16.24 3.99
CA CYS A 128 9.48 16.61 5.40
C CYS A 128 10.48 15.72 6.16
N SER A 129 10.79 14.52 5.64
CA SER A 129 11.79 13.59 6.18
C SER A 129 13.12 13.59 5.42
N ARG A 130 13.28 14.42 4.38
CA ARG A 130 14.41 14.32 3.41
C ARG A 130 14.49 12.95 2.71
N LEU A 131 13.38 12.22 2.63
CA LEU A 131 13.33 10.96 1.90
C LEU A 131 13.13 11.24 0.42
N LYS A 132 13.83 10.47 -0.41
CA LYS A 132 13.72 10.53 -1.86
C LYS A 132 12.84 9.39 -2.34
N SER A 133 11.94 9.70 -3.26
CA SER A 133 11.11 8.71 -3.94
C SER A 133 11.31 8.76 -5.45
N THR A 134 11.01 7.67 -6.15
CA THR A 134 10.94 7.66 -7.62
C THR A 134 9.88 6.68 -8.11
N CYS A 135 9.43 6.88 -9.36
CA CYS A 135 8.43 6.05 -10.01
C CYS A 135 9.04 5.29 -11.20
N ILE A 136 9.00 3.96 -11.15
CA ILE A 136 9.60 3.05 -12.13
C ILE A 136 8.51 2.37 -12.97
N TYR A 137 8.36 2.82 -14.21
CA TYR A 137 7.26 2.34 -15.06
C TYR A 137 7.58 2.37 -16.55
N GLY A 138 6.91 1.49 -17.30
CA GLY A 138 7.07 1.32 -18.75
C GLY A 138 6.62 2.52 -19.58
N GLY A 139 7.01 2.59 -20.86
CA GLY A 139 6.57 3.62 -21.81
C GLY A 139 7.21 5.01 -21.64
N ALA A 140 7.84 5.30 -20.50
CA ALA A 140 8.70 6.46 -20.31
C ALA A 140 10.19 6.13 -20.57
N PRO A 141 11.03 7.14 -20.92
CA PRO A 141 12.46 6.97 -21.08
C PRO A 141 13.13 6.36 -19.84
N LYS A 142 14.04 5.39 -20.05
CA LYS A 142 14.77 4.72 -18.96
C LYS A 142 15.76 5.64 -18.23
N GLY A 143 16.38 6.57 -18.95
CA GLY A 143 17.51 7.37 -18.45
C GLY A 143 17.24 8.14 -17.15
N PRO A 144 16.15 8.92 -17.04
CA PRO A 144 15.80 9.61 -15.79
C PRO A 144 15.56 8.65 -14.62
N GLN A 145 14.81 7.57 -14.84
CA GLN A 145 14.50 6.56 -13.82
C GLN A 145 15.78 5.86 -13.30
N ILE A 146 16.70 5.51 -14.21
CA ILE A 146 18.01 4.93 -13.84
C ILE A 146 18.82 5.92 -13.00
N ARG A 147 18.85 7.20 -13.40
CA ARG A 147 19.58 8.24 -12.67
C ARG A 147 19.04 8.41 -11.25
N ASP A 148 17.74 8.34 -11.06
CA ASP A 148 17.12 8.46 -9.73
C ASP A 148 17.49 7.26 -8.85
N LEU A 149 17.43 6.03 -9.40
CA LEU A 149 17.87 4.82 -8.70
C LEU A 149 19.37 4.88 -8.32
N GLU A 150 20.24 5.31 -9.23
CA GLU A 150 21.68 5.45 -8.98
C GLU A 150 22.02 6.53 -7.94
N ARG A 151 21.17 7.56 -7.81
CA ARG A 151 21.27 8.60 -6.76
C ARG A 151 20.84 8.10 -5.38
N GLY A 152 20.19 6.94 -5.32
CA GLY A 152 19.66 6.35 -4.10
C GLY A 152 18.32 6.98 -3.70
N VAL A 153 17.30 6.14 -3.59
CA VAL A 153 15.93 6.48 -3.19
C VAL A 153 15.49 5.51 -2.09
N GLU A 154 14.91 6.01 -1.02
CA GLU A 154 14.40 5.18 0.07
C GLU A 154 13.07 4.51 -0.30
N ILE A 155 12.25 5.20 -1.11
CA ILE A 155 10.94 4.74 -1.57
C ILE A 155 10.94 4.56 -3.08
N CYS A 156 10.64 3.35 -3.55
CA CYS A 156 10.46 3.05 -4.97
C CYS A 156 9.01 2.63 -5.22
N ILE A 157 8.31 3.31 -6.11
CA ILE A 157 6.99 2.92 -6.58
C ILE A 157 7.15 2.39 -8.00
N ALA A 158 6.64 1.21 -8.30
CA ALA A 158 6.91 0.57 -9.59
C ALA A 158 5.76 -0.23 -10.17
N THR A 159 5.68 -0.23 -11.51
CA THR A 159 4.98 -1.28 -12.25
C THR A 159 5.92 -2.46 -12.49
N PRO A 160 5.46 -3.72 -12.37
CA PRO A 160 6.35 -4.89 -12.34
C PRO A 160 7.30 -5.00 -13.53
N GLY A 161 6.79 -4.87 -14.76
CA GLY A 161 7.60 -5.09 -15.98
C GLY A 161 8.85 -4.23 -16.08
N ARG A 162 8.77 -2.92 -15.77
CA ARG A 162 9.95 -2.04 -15.82
C ARG A 162 10.92 -2.30 -14.66
N LEU A 163 10.40 -2.66 -13.49
CA LEU A 163 11.25 -2.99 -12.35
C LEU A 163 12.08 -4.24 -12.65
N ILE A 164 11.47 -5.29 -13.22
CA ILE A 164 12.17 -6.52 -13.62
C ILE A 164 13.31 -6.21 -14.58
N ASP A 165 13.05 -5.43 -15.63
CA ASP A 165 14.06 -4.98 -16.60
C ASP A 165 15.26 -4.29 -15.92
N PHE A 166 15.00 -3.44 -14.93
CA PHE A 166 16.07 -2.77 -14.17
C PHE A 166 16.80 -3.67 -13.17
N LEU A 167 16.13 -4.66 -12.59
CA LEU A 167 16.78 -5.66 -11.74
C LEU A 167 17.70 -6.56 -12.56
N GLU A 168 17.24 -7.05 -13.70
CA GLU A 168 18.03 -7.89 -14.63
C GLU A 168 19.23 -7.14 -15.20
N ALA A 169 19.06 -5.86 -15.52
CA ALA A 169 20.13 -5.00 -16.02
C ALA A 169 21.05 -4.43 -14.91
N GLY A 170 20.83 -4.79 -13.64
CA GLY A 170 21.63 -4.34 -12.49
C GLY A 170 21.58 -2.83 -12.25
N LYS A 171 20.48 -2.17 -12.63
CA LYS A 171 20.28 -0.72 -12.42
C LYS A 171 19.76 -0.39 -11.02
N THR A 172 19.19 -1.38 -10.35
CA THR A 172 18.86 -1.35 -8.92
C THR A 172 18.95 -2.76 -8.36
N ASN A 173 18.74 -2.91 -7.05
CA ASN A 173 18.68 -4.19 -6.36
C ASN A 173 17.67 -4.11 -5.20
N LEU A 174 17.25 -5.24 -4.63
CA LEU A 174 16.28 -5.28 -3.53
C LEU A 174 16.89 -5.77 -2.21
N ARG A 175 18.22 -5.69 -2.06
CA ARG A 175 18.93 -6.18 -0.87
C ARG A 175 18.56 -5.43 0.42
N ARG A 176 18.22 -4.15 0.29
CA ARG A 176 17.78 -3.27 1.39
C ARG A 176 16.26 -3.23 1.57
N CYS A 177 15.50 -3.86 0.67
CA CYS A 177 14.04 -3.83 0.71
C CYS A 177 13.55 -4.65 1.90
N THR A 178 12.97 -3.96 2.88
CA THR A 178 12.45 -4.55 4.14
C THR A 178 10.98 -4.23 4.35
N TYR A 179 10.39 -3.38 3.52
CA TYR A 179 8.98 -3.01 3.54
C TYR A 179 8.43 -3.10 2.12
N LEU A 180 7.67 -4.16 1.83
CA LEU A 180 7.06 -4.41 0.53
C LEU A 180 5.55 -4.14 0.60
N VAL A 181 5.05 -3.37 -0.35
CA VAL A 181 3.63 -3.09 -0.51
C VAL A 181 3.15 -3.60 -1.87
N LEU A 182 2.05 -4.36 -1.88
CA LEU A 182 1.26 -4.64 -3.09
C LEU A 182 -0.02 -3.82 -3.01
N ASP A 183 -0.16 -2.80 -3.85
CA ASP A 183 -1.38 -2.00 -3.99
C ASP A 183 -2.24 -2.56 -5.13
N GLU A 184 -3.56 -2.54 -4.96
CA GLU A 184 -4.52 -3.31 -5.78
C GLU A 184 -4.09 -4.80 -5.86
N ALA A 185 -3.81 -5.39 -4.70
CA ALA A 185 -3.15 -6.69 -4.60
C ALA A 185 -3.93 -7.85 -5.24
N ASP A 186 -5.26 -7.79 -5.29
CA ASP A 186 -6.10 -8.73 -6.04
C ASP A 186 -5.80 -8.72 -7.54
N ARG A 187 -5.57 -7.54 -8.11
CA ARG A 187 -5.14 -7.39 -9.51
C ARG A 187 -3.68 -7.81 -9.71
N MET A 188 -2.81 -7.50 -8.76
CA MET A 188 -1.39 -7.89 -8.83
C MET A 188 -1.18 -9.41 -8.72
N LEU A 189 -2.14 -10.11 -8.12
CA LEU A 189 -2.15 -11.56 -7.95
C LEU A 189 -3.06 -12.26 -8.97
N ASP A 190 -3.53 -11.56 -10.01
CA ASP A 190 -4.18 -12.21 -11.14
C ASP A 190 -3.18 -13.06 -11.95
N MET A 191 -3.68 -13.96 -12.81
CA MET A 191 -2.82 -14.83 -13.62
C MET A 191 -1.86 -14.09 -14.57
N GLY A 192 -2.08 -12.81 -14.85
CA GLY A 192 -1.22 -12.00 -15.72
C GLY A 192 -0.04 -11.33 -14.98
N PHE A 193 -0.25 -10.93 -13.73
CA PHE A 193 0.77 -10.26 -12.92
C PHE A 193 1.52 -11.18 -11.96
N GLU A 194 0.91 -12.27 -11.49
CA GLU A 194 1.51 -13.17 -10.50
C GLU A 194 2.94 -13.61 -10.84
N PRO A 195 3.26 -14.05 -12.09
CA PRO A 195 4.61 -14.50 -12.39
C PRO A 195 5.65 -13.36 -12.32
N GLN A 196 5.21 -12.14 -12.61
CA GLN A 196 6.05 -10.94 -12.50
C GLN A 196 6.27 -10.57 -11.03
N ILE A 197 5.21 -10.66 -10.20
CA ILE A 197 5.31 -10.44 -8.75
C ILE A 197 6.26 -11.44 -8.12
N ARG A 198 6.10 -12.73 -8.40
CA ARG A 198 6.99 -13.78 -7.88
C ARG A 198 8.44 -13.52 -8.24
N LYS A 199 8.73 -13.21 -9.51
CA LYS A 199 10.08 -12.87 -9.96
C LYS A 199 10.72 -11.68 -9.22
N ILE A 200 9.93 -10.70 -8.81
CA ILE A 200 10.40 -9.55 -8.03
C ILE A 200 10.61 -9.98 -6.57
N VAL A 201 9.61 -10.63 -5.97
CA VAL A 201 9.61 -10.99 -4.54
C VAL A 201 10.69 -12.01 -4.20
N ASP A 202 11.01 -12.93 -5.11
CA ASP A 202 12.09 -13.91 -4.96
C ASP A 202 13.48 -13.26 -4.84
N GLN A 203 13.62 -11.99 -5.24
CA GLN A 203 14.85 -11.20 -5.10
C GLN A 203 14.89 -10.36 -3.81
N ILE A 204 13.82 -10.40 -3.00
CA ILE A 204 13.73 -9.71 -1.72
C ILE A 204 14.00 -10.72 -0.61
N ARG A 205 14.67 -10.26 0.45
CA ARG A 205 14.90 -11.05 1.66
C ARG A 205 13.56 -11.59 2.24
N PRO A 206 13.56 -12.81 2.81
CA PRO A 206 12.34 -13.45 3.30
C PRO A 206 11.79 -12.83 4.60
N ASP A 207 12.63 -12.14 5.36
CA ASP A 207 12.27 -11.44 6.61
C ASP A 207 11.83 -9.98 6.38
N ARG A 208 11.45 -9.65 5.14
CA ARG A 208 10.77 -8.39 4.83
C ARG A 208 9.38 -8.37 5.49
N GLN A 209 8.86 -7.18 5.76
CA GLN A 209 7.44 -6.99 6.01
C GLN A 209 6.69 -6.86 4.69
N THR A 210 5.60 -7.61 4.51
CA THR A 210 4.74 -7.58 3.32
C THR A 210 3.34 -7.08 3.67
N LEU A 211 2.90 -6.03 2.97
CA LEU A 211 1.58 -5.43 3.15
C LEU A 211 0.80 -5.44 1.84
N MET A 212 -0.34 -6.10 1.82
CA MET A 212 -1.22 -6.15 0.65
C MET A 212 -2.46 -5.29 0.90
N TRP A 213 -2.83 -4.48 -0.07
CA TRP A 213 -3.98 -3.58 0.01
C TRP A 213 -4.87 -3.71 -1.20
N SER A 214 -6.18 -3.81 -0.99
CA SER A 214 -7.15 -3.78 -2.09
C SER A 214 -8.53 -3.34 -1.62
N ALA A 215 -9.38 -2.96 -2.57
CA ALA A 215 -10.81 -2.82 -2.34
C ALA A 215 -11.56 -4.17 -2.37
N THR A 216 -11.03 -5.18 -3.06
CA THR A 216 -11.66 -6.50 -3.16
C THR A 216 -10.69 -7.61 -2.77
N TRP A 217 -11.19 -8.71 -2.22
CA TRP A 217 -10.34 -9.82 -1.76
C TRP A 217 -11.01 -11.19 -1.98
N PRO A 218 -11.14 -11.62 -3.24
CA PRO A 218 -11.81 -12.87 -3.59
C PRO A 218 -11.04 -14.09 -3.06
N LYS A 219 -11.73 -15.23 -2.94
CA LYS A 219 -11.14 -16.45 -2.36
C LYS A 219 -9.93 -16.97 -3.16
N GLU A 220 -9.97 -16.82 -4.48
CA GLU A 220 -8.90 -17.28 -5.40
C GLU A 220 -7.57 -16.58 -5.11
N VAL A 221 -7.60 -15.28 -4.84
CA VAL A 221 -6.42 -14.47 -4.53
C VAL A 221 -5.87 -14.79 -3.13
N ARG A 222 -6.73 -15.15 -2.16
CA ARG A 222 -6.31 -15.40 -0.78
C ARG A 222 -5.27 -16.50 -0.67
N GLN A 223 -5.49 -17.62 -1.36
CA GLN A 223 -4.57 -18.76 -1.31
C GLN A 223 -3.23 -18.42 -1.95
N LEU A 224 -3.24 -17.65 -3.04
CA LEU A 224 -2.03 -17.20 -3.72
C LEU A 224 -1.27 -16.14 -2.90
N ALA A 225 -1.97 -15.29 -2.16
CA ALA A 225 -1.36 -14.29 -1.29
C ALA A 225 -0.51 -14.93 -0.17
N GLU A 226 -0.90 -16.12 0.30
CA GLU A 226 -0.16 -16.85 1.35
C GLU A 226 1.26 -17.24 0.93
N ASP A 227 1.56 -17.36 -0.38
CA ASP A 227 2.92 -17.60 -0.87
C ASP A 227 3.87 -16.42 -0.63
N PHE A 228 3.33 -15.22 -0.42
CA PHE A 228 4.10 -13.99 -0.28
C PHE A 228 4.09 -13.41 1.14
N LEU A 229 3.30 -13.99 2.05
CA LEU A 229 3.03 -13.49 3.41
C LEU A 229 3.51 -14.49 4.46
N HIS A 230 3.90 -13.99 5.63
CA HIS A 230 4.29 -14.82 6.79
C HIS A 230 3.59 -14.34 8.08
N ASP A 231 2.86 -15.24 8.76
CA ASP A 231 2.14 -14.95 10.03
C ASP A 231 1.37 -13.61 9.99
N TYR A 232 0.54 -13.45 8.95
CA TYR A 232 -0.09 -12.18 8.62
C TYR A 232 -1.42 -11.95 9.32
N VAL A 233 -1.80 -10.68 9.45
CA VAL A 233 -3.12 -10.26 9.94
C VAL A 233 -3.96 -9.71 8.79
N GLN A 234 -5.19 -10.17 8.66
CA GLN A 234 -6.14 -9.59 7.72
C GLN A 234 -7.08 -8.62 8.43
N ILE A 235 -7.21 -7.40 7.90
CA ILE A 235 -8.16 -6.39 8.36
C ILE A 235 -9.13 -6.04 7.23
N ASN A 236 -10.42 -5.94 7.55
CA ASN A 236 -11.48 -5.58 6.64
C ASN A 236 -12.25 -4.38 7.20
N VAL A 237 -12.56 -3.41 6.36
CA VAL A 237 -13.45 -2.29 6.69
C VAL A 237 -14.69 -2.36 5.81
N GLY A 238 -15.86 -2.31 6.44
CA GLY A 238 -17.15 -2.45 5.78
C GLY A 238 -17.58 -3.91 5.67
N ASN A 239 -18.40 -4.22 4.66
CA ASN A 239 -18.94 -5.56 4.50
C ASN A 239 -17.85 -6.57 4.08
N LEU A 240 -17.98 -7.82 4.54
CA LEU A 240 -17.04 -8.91 4.22
C LEU A 240 -17.26 -9.46 2.80
N GLU A 241 -18.42 -9.20 2.22
CA GLU A 241 -18.77 -9.52 0.84
C GLU A 241 -18.39 -8.37 -0.10
N LEU A 242 -18.35 -8.63 -1.42
CA LEU A 242 -18.02 -7.62 -2.43
C LEU A 242 -18.99 -6.43 -2.32
N SER A 243 -18.50 -5.30 -1.84
CA SER A 243 -19.29 -4.07 -1.66
C SER A 243 -18.67 -2.91 -2.42
N ALA A 244 -19.45 -2.27 -3.29
CA ALA A 244 -19.10 -0.99 -3.87
C ALA A 244 -19.21 0.14 -2.82
N ASN A 245 -18.59 1.29 -3.09
CA ASN A 245 -18.68 2.43 -2.19
C ASN A 245 -20.13 2.94 -2.09
N HIS A 246 -20.65 3.01 -0.86
CA HIS A 246 -22.05 3.39 -0.58
C HIS A 246 -22.40 4.84 -0.99
N ASN A 247 -21.40 5.70 -1.23
CA ASN A 247 -21.61 7.07 -1.69
C ASN A 247 -21.83 7.19 -3.21
N ILE A 248 -21.73 6.08 -3.96
CA ILE A 248 -21.94 6.08 -5.42
C ILE A 248 -23.38 5.68 -5.72
N LEU A 249 -24.14 6.58 -6.36
CA LEU A 249 -25.45 6.24 -6.95
C LEU A 249 -25.22 5.33 -8.17
N GLN A 250 -25.67 4.08 -8.05
CA GLN A 250 -25.54 3.10 -9.12
C GLN A 250 -26.84 3.02 -9.92
N ILE A 251 -26.77 3.37 -11.21
CA ILE A 251 -27.88 3.27 -12.16
C ILE A 251 -27.48 2.25 -13.23
N VAL A 252 -28.34 1.26 -13.47
CA VAL A 252 -28.12 0.22 -14.49
C VAL A 252 -29.19 0.37 -15.56
N ASP A 253 -28.78 0.70 -16.78
CA ASP A 253 -29.64 0.74 -17.96
C ASP A 253 -29.38 -0.50 -18.82
N VAL A 254 -30.39 -1.34 -18.99
CA VAL A 254 -30.31 -2.57 -19.79
C VAL A 254 -30.76 -2.25 -21.20
N CYS A 255 -29.82 -2.29 -22.15
CA CYS A 255 -30.05 -1.94 -23.55
C CYS A 255 -29.38 -2.93 -24.50
N MET A 256 -29.81 -2.91 -25.77
CA MET A 256 -29.13 -3.65 -26.84
C MET A 256 -27.84 -2.95 -27.26
N GLU A 257 -26.88 -3.68 -27.84
CA GLU A 257 -25.56 -3.11 -28.23
C GLU A 257 -25.68 -1.88 -29.14
N ASN A 258 -26.65 -1.90 -30.06
CA ASN A 258 -26.93 -0.80 -30.98
C ASN A 258 -27.60 0.43 -30.33
N GLU A 259 -28.07 0.33 -29.09
CA GLU A 259 -28.72 1.42 -28.37
C GLU A 259 -27.73 2.20 -27.48
N LYS A 260 -26.52 1.66 -27.26
CA LYS A 260 -25.51 2.28 -26.39
C LYS A 260 -25.11 3.67 -26.85
N ASP A 261 -24.82 3.85 -28.14
CA ASP A 261 -24.37 5.16 -28.68
C ASP A 261 -25.44 6.25 -28.48
N HIS A 262 -26.71 5.91 -28.63
CA HIS A 262 -27.81 6.86 -28.42
C HIS A 262 -28.04 7.18 -26.93
N LYS A 263 -27.73 6.24 -26.03
CA LYS A 263 -27.89 6.39 -24.58
C LYS A 263 -26.70 7.06 -23.88
N LEU A 264 -25.54 7.13 -24.55
CA LEU A 264 -24.31 7.77 -24.05
C LEU A 264 -24.24 9.28 -24.30
N ILE A 265 -25.21 9.84 -25.03
CA ILE A 265 -25.35 11.29 -25.31
C ILE A 265 -26.23 11.94 -24.24
#